data_AF-A0A917B3E1-F1
#
_entry.id   AF-A0A917B3E1-F1
#
_cell.length_a   1.000
_cell.length_b   1.000
_cell.length_c   1.000
_cell.angle_alpha   90.00
_cell.angle_beta   90.00
_cell.angle_gamma   90.00
#
_symmetry.space_group_name_H-M   'P 1'
#
loop_
_entity.id
_entity.type
_entity.pdbx_description
1 polymer ?
#
loop_
_entity_poly.entity_id
_entity_poly.type
_entity_poly.pdbx_seq_one_letter_code
_entity_poly.pdbx_strand_id
1 'polypeptide(L)' 'MSDTVYTAILDSGSTTESIELEFIEGLPQKSLVRTADIDGEPAEVVWELDPDAAEYTYRPLEIEEGADA' A
#
# COMPACT_ATOMS: atom_id res chain seq x y z
N MET A 1 -18.59 -13.12 11.19
CA MET A 1 -17.74 -12.79 10.04
C MET A 1 -16.36 -13.30 10.41
N SER A 2 -15.79 -14.22 9.64
CA SER A 2 -14.42 -14.66 9.89
C SER A 2 -13.51 -13.59 9.32
N ASP A 3 -13.30 -12.54 10.11
CA ASP A 3 -12.37 -11.50 9.74
C ASP A 3 -10.97 -12.11 9.74
N THR A 4 -10.49 -12.43 8.54
CA THR A 4 -9.20 -13.06 8.36
C THR A 4 -8.25 -11.95 8.00
N VAL A 5 -7.38 -11.61 8.94
CA VAL A 5 -6.33 -10.62 8.73
C VAL A 5 -5.09 -11.27 8.13
N TYR A 6 -4.33 -10.51 7.36
CA TYR A 6 -3.01 -10.90 6.86
C TYR A 6 -2.00 -9.78 7.09
N THR A 7 -0.73 -10.17 7.15
CA THR A 7 0.37 -9.21 7.21
C THR A 7 0.71 -8.74 5.80
N ALA A 8 0.57 -7.45 5.57
CA ALA A 8 0.99 -6.77 4.37
C ALA A 8 2.31 -6.02 4.60
N ILE A 9 3.14 -5.93 3.57
CA ILE A 9 4.40 -5.19 3.58
C ILE A 9 4.20 -3.95 2.71
N LEU A 10 4.38 -2.77 3.27
CA LEU A 10 4.46 -1.51 2.53
C LEU A 10 5.92 -1.25 2.17
N ASP A 11 6.26 -1.37 0.89
CA ASP A 11 7.60 -1.13 0.36
C ASP A 11 7.61 0.19 -0.42
N SER A 12 8.12 1.27 0.18
CA SER A 12 8.28 2.58 -0.49
C SER A 12 9.60 2.69 -1.26
N GLY A 13 10.36 1.61 -1.40
CA GLY A 13 11.69 1.58 -2.00
C GLY A 13 12.80 2.18 -1.13
N SER A 14 12.47 3.13 -0.25
CA SER A 14 13.39 3.68 0.78
C SER A 14 13.20 3.03 2.15
N THR A 15 11.97 2.65 2.48
CA THR A 15 11.59 2.06 3.76
C THR A 15 10.58 0.94 3.55
N THR A 16 10.65 -0.09 4.39
CA THR A 16 9.66 -1.15 4.46
C THR A 16 8.97 -1.15 5.82
N GLU A 17 7.64 -1.23 5.83
CA GLU A 17 6.82 -1.34 7.04
C GLU A 17 5.83 -2.51 6.93
N SER A 18 5.55 -3.20 8.04
CA SER A 18 4.55 -4.28 8.08
C SER A 18 3.27 -3.80 8.75
N ILE A 19 2.11 -4.08 8.14
CA ILE A 19 0.79 -3.75 8.68
C ILE A 19 -0.16 -4.96 8.62
N GLU A 20 -1.20 -4.95 9.44
CA GLU A 20 -2.28 -5.95 9.38
C GLU A 20 -3.46 -5.39 8.56
N LEU A 21 -3.92 -6.16 7.57
CA LEU A 21 -5.06 -5.81 6.74
C LEU A 21 -6.08 -6.94 6.73
N GLU A 22 -7.36 -6.59 6.55
CA GLU A 22 -8.46 -7.54 6.42
C GLU A 22 -8.54 -8.04 4.97
N PHE A 23 -8.81 -9.34 4.79
CA PHE A 23 -9.19 -9.88 3.49
C PHE A 23 -10.60 -9.42 3.10
N ILE A 24 -10.75 -8.93 1.87
CA ILE A 24 -12.05 -8.55 1.30
C ILE A 24 -12.54 -9.71 0.43
N GLU A 25 -13.67 -10.31 0.79
CA GLU A 25 -14.22 -11.49 0.10
C GLU A 25 -13.23 -12.68 0.01
N GLY A 26 -12.33 -12.80 1.00
CA GLY A 26 -11.29 -13.83 1.03
C GLY A 26 -10.09 -13.56 0.11
N LEU A 27 -10.00 -12.37 -0.46
CA LEU A 27 -8.90 -11.92 -1.32
C LEU A 27 -8.16 -10.73 -0.69
N PRO A 28 -6.84 -10.58 -0.92
CA PRO A 28 -6.11 -9.41 -0.46
C PRO A 28 -6.67 -8.15 -1.14
N GLN A 29 -6.53 -7.01 -0.46
CA GLN A 29 -7.00 -5.75 -1.03
C GLN A 29 -6.13 -5.41 -2.24
N LYS A 30 -6.72 -5.01 -3.37
CA LYS A 30 -5.91 -4.68 -4.56
C LYS A 30 -5.08 -3.43 -4.35
N SER A 31 -5.64 -2.47 -3.63
CA SER A 31 -5.02 -1.20 -3.32
C SER A 31 -5.57 -0.65 -2.02
N LEU A 32 -4.81 0.21 -1.36
CA LEU A 32 -5.22 0.94 -0.16
C LEU A 32 -4.69 2.37 -0.21
N VAL A 33 -5.38 3.29 0.45
CA VAL A 33 -4.92 4.69 0.58
C VAL A 33 -4.42 4.89 2.00
N ARG A 34 -3.20 5.40 2.13
CA ARG A 34 -2.61 5.70 3.42
C ARG A 34 -1.71 6.91 3.35
N THR A 35 -1.76 7.75 4.38
CA THR A 35 -0.83 8.85 4.55
C THR A 35 0.58 8.32 4.83
N ALA A 36 1.55 8.74 4.03
CA ALA A 36 2.96 8.48 4.24
C ALA A 36 3.73 9.81 4.27
N ASP A 37 4.85 9.83 4.99
CA ASP A 37 5.76 10.97 4.95
C ASP A 37 6.60 10.87 3.68
N ILE A 38 6.39 11.81 2.77
CA ILE A 38 7.11 11.92 1.50
C ILE A 38 7.80 13.28 1.51
N ASP A 39 9.13 13.28 1.47
CA ASP A 39 9.97 14.49 1.56
C ASP A 39 9.75 15.34 2.84
N GLY A 40 9.33 14.72 3.95
CA GLY A 40 9.04 15.44 5.20
C GLY A 40 7.64 16.05 5.27
N GLU A 41 6.78 15.77 4.31
CA GLU A 41 5.38 16.19 4.30
C GLU A 41 4.44 14.97 4.31
N PRO A 42 3.37 14.97 5.13
CA PRO A 42 2.38 13.91 5.11
C PRO A 42 1.52 14.02 3.84
N ALA A 43 1.69 13.06 2.92
CA ALA A 43 0.91 12.97 1.68
C ALA A 43 0.03 11.72 1.66
N GLU A 44 -1.16 11.81 1.09
CA GLU A 44 -2.01 10.64 0.83
C GLU A 44 -1.44 9.85 -0.35
N VAL A 45 -1.00 8.61 -0.09
CA VAL A 45 -0.39 7.75 -1.10
C VAL A 45 -1.30 6.56 -1.35
N VAL A 46 -1.50 6.22 -2.62
CA VAL A 46 -2.18 4.98 -3.02
C VAL A 46 -1.13 3.89 -3.10
N TRP A 47 -1.35 2.80 -2.38
CA TRP A 47 -0.49 1.64 -2.34
C TRP A 47 -1.17 0.50 -3.11
N GLU A 48 -0.50 -0.06 -4.10
CA GLU A 48 -1.02 -1.15 -4.94
C GLU A 48 -0.29 -2.46 -4.64
N LEU A 49 -1.05 -3.55 -4.53
CA LEU A 49 -0.50 -4.88 -4.31
C LEU A 49 0.34 -5.30 -5.53
N ASP A 50 1.62 -5.56 -5.30
CA ASP A 50 2.55 -6.05 -6.31
C ASP A 50 2.20 -7.52 -6.65
N PRO A 51 1.75 -7.82 -7.88
CA PRO A 51 1.29 -9.16 -8.25
C PRO A 51 2.44 -10.16 -8.44
N ASP A 52 3.68 -9.67 -8.56
CA ASP A 52 4.88 -10.45 -8.76
C ASP A 52 5.62 -10.74 -7.43
N ALA A 53 5.21 -10.10 -6.33
CA ALA A 53 5.77 -10.30 -5.01
C ALA A 53 5.37 -11.66 -4.41
N ALA A 54 6.31 -12.28 -3.70
CA ALA A 54 6.07 -13.55 -3.01
C ALA A 54 5.22 -13.38 -1.74
N GLU A 55 5.22 -12.19 -1.15
CA GLU A 55 4.44 -11.78 0.03
C GLU A 55 3.44 -10.69 -0.37
N TYR A 56 2.46 -10.38 0.50
CA TYR A 56 1.48 -9.32 0.26
C TYR A 56 2.14 -7.92 0.33
N THR A 57 2.96 -7.62 -0.67
CA THR A 57 3.78 -6.41 -0.75
C THR A 57 3.03 -5.37 -1.55
N TYR A 58 2.84 -4.20 -0.97
CA TYR A 58 2.24 -3.06 -1.62
C TYR A 58 3.30 -2.02 -1.91
N ARG A 59 3.23 -1.45 -3.11
CA ARG A 59 4.12 -0.38 -3.55
C ARG A 59 3.34 0.91 -3.74
N PRO A 60 3.93 2.07 -3.40
CA PRO A 60 3.29 3.33 -3.64
C PRO A 60 3.17 3.52 -5.15
N LEU A 61 1.96 3.82 -5.62
CA LEU A 61 1.80 4.45 -6.93
C LEU A 61 2.32 5.88 -6.77
N GLU A 62 3.30 6.23 -7.58
CA GLU A 62 3.67 7.63 -7.78
C GLU A 62 2.41 8.34 -8.29
N ILE A 63 1.71 9.03 -7.38
CA ILE A 63 0.83 10.09 -7.78
C ILE A 63 1.76 11.16 -8.34
N GLU A 64 1.96 11.15 -9.66
CA GLU A 64 2.47 12.34 -10.33
C GLU A 64 1.50 13.46 -9.92
N GLU A 65 1.91 14.28 -8.94
CA GLU A 65 1.26 15.56 -8.70
C GLU A 65 1.21 16.24 -10.06
N GLY A 66 -0.01 16.41 -10.58
CA GLY A 66 -0.24 16.61 -11.99
C GLY A 66 0.83 17.45 -12.66
N ALA A 67 1.52 16.85 -13.63
CA ALA A 67 2.20 17.61 -14.65
C ALA A 67 1.17 18.58 -15.27
N ASP A 68 1.26 19.83 -14.82
CA ASP A 68 0.82 21.10 -15.42
C ASP A 68 -0.15 21.00 -16.62
N ALA A 69 -1.35 21.59 -16.47
CA ALA A 69 -2.10 22.20 -17.58
C ALA A 69 -3.09 23.27 -17.08
#